data_AF-A0A8F9SF64-F1
#
_entry.id   AF-A0A8F9SF64-F1
#
_cell.length_a   1.000
_cell.length_b   1.000
_cell.length_c   1.000
_cell.angle_alpha   90.00
_cell.angle_beta   90.00
_cell.angle_gamma   90.00
#
_symmetry.space_group_name_H-M   'P 1'
#
loop_
_entity.id
_entity.type
_entity.pdbx_description
1 polymer ?
#
loop_
_entity_poly.entity_id
_entity_poly.type
_entity_poly.pdbx_seq_one_letter_code
_entity_poly.pdbx_strand_id
1 'polypeptide(L)' 'MMKCEWSERIRGSLEKALDTISDIIPWEYSNSKGAPLTDSQLDISDYDTFIKLYIKFDILGAPDPTKRLKNKGSVTTNG' A
#
# COMPACT_ATOMS: atom_id res chain seq x y z
N MET A 1 -12.00 -6.03 27.05
CA MET A 1 -12.01 -6.28 25.59
C MET A 1 -10.75 -7.05 25.27
N MET A 2 -10.86 -8.32 24.88
CA MET A 2 -9.70 -9.17 24.58
C MET A 2 -9.10 -8.63 23.28
N LYS A 3 -7.89 -8.07 23.32
CA LYS A 3 -7.22 -7.61 22.11
C LYS A 3 -6.92 -8.83 21.25
N CYS A 4 -7.32 -8.80 19.99
CA CYS A 4 -7.08 -9.91 19.07
C CYS A 4 -5.56 -10.11 18.91
N GLU A 5 -5.03 -11.27 19.33
CA GLU A 5 -3.60 -11.60 19.34
C GLU A 5 -2.86 -11.31 18.02
N TRP A 6 -3.54 -11.48 16.89
CA TRP A 6 -2.96 -11.19 15.57
C TRP A 6 -2.74 -9.69 15.32
N SER A 7 -3.61 -8.83 15.88
CA SER A 7 -3.57 -7.38 15.65
C SER A 7 -2.29 -6.78 16.23
N GLU A 8 -1.90 -7.18 17.44
CA GLU A 8 -0.64 -6.69 18.03
C GLU A 8 0.57 -7.37 17.38
N ARG A 9 0.54 -8.69 17.21
CA ARG A 9 1.71 -9.46 16.74
C ARG A 9 2.05 -9.21 15.27
N ILE A 10 1.05 -9.02 14.42
CA ILE A 10 1.23 -8.87 12.97
C ILE A 10 1.05 -7.41 12.57
N ARG A 11 -0.15 -6.85 12.75
CA ARG A 11 -0.46 -5.48 12.31
C ARG A 11 0.39 -4.45 13.04
N GLY A 12 0.43 -4.49 14.37
CA GLY A 12 1.23 -3.54 15.17
C GLY A 12 2.73 -3.64 14.90
N SER A 13 3.27 -4.85 14.75
CA SER A 13 4.68 -5.04 14.36
C SER A 13 5.00 -4.48 12.97
N LEU A 14 4.09 -4.67 12.01
CA LEU A 14 4.22 -4.14 10.65
C LEU A 14 4.14 -2.61 10.65
N GLU A 15 3.11 -2.03 11.26
CA GLU A 15 2.93 -0.57 11.38
C GLU A 15 4.17 0.07 12.02
N LYS A 16 4.68 -0.50 13.11
CA LYS A 16 5.91 0.00 13.76
C LYS A 16 7.14 -0.05 12.84
N ALA A 17 7.28 -1.10 12.03
CA ALA A 17 8.39 -1.20 11.08
C ALA A 17 8.25 -0.16 9.95
N LEU A 18 7.04 0.08 9.48
CA LEU A 18 6.74 1.08 8.45
C LEU A 18 6.92 2.51 9.00
N ASP A 19 6.48 2.77 10.22
CA ASP A 19 6.66 4.06 10.88
C ASP A 19 8.14 4.42 11.06
N THR A 20 8.99 3.41 11.30
CA THR A 20 10.46 3.60 11.43
C THR A 20 11.09 4.13 10.13
N ILE A 21 10.49 3.84 8.97
CA ILE A 21 10.99 4.30 7.67
C ILE A 21 10.16 5.46 7.08
N SER A 22 9.12 5.92 7.78
CA SER A 22 8.13 6.87 7.27
C SER A 22 8.72 8.25 6.95
N ASP A 23 9.80 8.65 7.63
CA ASP A 23 10.54 9.89 7.37
C ASP A 23 11.20 9.91 5.98
N ILE A 24 11.51 8.73 5.43
CA ILE A 24 12.19 8.56 4.14
C ILE A 24 11.17 8.17 3.05
N ILE A 25 10.25 7.27 3.40
CA ILE A 25 9.26 6.73 2.50
C ILE A 25 7.90 6.76 3.21
N PRO A 26 7.10 7.83 3.00
CA PRO A 26 5.74 7.89 3.48
C PRO A 26 4.94 6.67 3.02
N TRP A 27 4.11 6.14 3.91
CA TRP A 27 3.31 4.97 3.64
C TRP A 27 1.86 5.18 4.10
N GLU A 28 0.92 4.54 3.41
CA GLU A 28 -0.49 4.50 3.80
C GLU A 28 -1.12 3.16 3.41
N TYR A 29 -2.17 2.75 4.11
CA TYR A 29 -3.02 1.67 3.64
C TYR A 29 -3.87 2.11 2.45
N SER A 30 -4.06 1.20 1.51
CA SER A 30 -4.84 1.44 0.30
C SER A 30 -5.64 0.20 -0.09
N ASN A 31 -6.69 0.43 -0.88
CA ASN A 31 -7.39 -0.67 -1.54
C ASN A 31 -6.59 -1.18 -2.76
N SER A 32 -7.10 -2.21 -3.43
CA SER A 32 -6.48 -2.80 -4.62
C SER A 32 -6.30 -1.84 -5.81
N LYS A 33 -6.94 -0.67 -5.78
CA LYS A 33 -6.79 0.38 -6.80
C LYS A 33 -5.76 1.45 -6.40
N GLY A 34 -5.09 1.30 -5.26
CA GLY A 34 -4.11 2.25 -4.74
C GLY A 34 -4.73 3.56 -4.22
N ALA A 35 -6.04 3.59 -4.01
CA ALA A 35 -6.71 4.73 -3.38
C ALA A 35 -6.62 4.61 -1.85
N PRO A 36 -6.43 5.73 -1.12
CA PRO A 36 -6.46 5.75 0.34
C PRO A 36 -7.77 5.16 0.86
N LEU A 37 -7.69 4.53 2.03
CA LEU A 37 -8.86 4.00 2.72
C LEU A 37 -9.69 5.11 3.37
N THR A 38 -11.00 4.92 3.45
CA THR A 38 -11.88 5.78 4.27
C THR A 38 -11.75 5.42 5.75
N ASP A 39 -12.15 6.32 6.65
CA ASP A 39 -12.11 6.07 8.11
C ASP A 39 -12.82 4.78 8.52
N SER A 40 -13.95 4.48 7.88
CA SER A 40 -14.69 3.23 8.09
C SER A 40 -13.94 1.97 7.63
N GLN A 41 -13.04 2.09 6.66
CA GLN A 41 -12.20 0.99 6.17
C GLN A 41 -10.92 0.82 6.99
N LEU A 42 -10.52 1.85 7.74
CA LEU A 42 -9.40 1.81 8.69
C LEU A 42 -9.77 1.12 10.01
N ASP A 43 -11.08 1.00 10.31
CA ASP A 43 -11.60 0.19 11.41
C ASP A 43 -11.55 -1.31 11.08
N ILE A 44 -10.34 -1.81 10.93
CA ILE A 44 -10.06 -3.20 10.54
C ILE A 44 -10.27 -4.08 11.77
N SER A 45 -11.46 -4.67 11.88
CA SER A 45 -11.87 -5.51 13.01
C SER A 45 -11.39 -6.97 12.93
N ASP A 46 -11.00 -7.44 11.76
CA ASP A 46 -10.67 -8.84 11.51
C ASP A 46 -9.45 -9.04 10.60
N TYR A 47 -8.86 -10.23 10.71
CA TYR A 47 -7.63 -10.59 10.00
C TYR A 47 -7.85 -10.74 8.49
N ASP A 48 -8.99 -11.26 8.06
CA ASP A 48 -9.29 -11.51 6.64
C ASP A 48 -9.42 -10.21 5.84
N THR A 49 -9.92 -9.16 6.49
CA THR A 49 -9.95 -7.80 5.95
C THR A 49 -8.55 -7.20 5.91
N PHE A 50 -7.76 -7.35 6.98
CA PHE A 50 -6.39 -6.84 7.05
C PHE A 50 -5.49 -7.35 5.93
N ILE A 51 -5.48 -8.67 5.68
CA ILE A 51 -4.59 -9.27 4.66
C ILE A 51 -4.94 -8.90 3.21
N LYS A 52 -6.11 -8.30 2.97
CA LYS A 52 -6.55 -7.82 1.65
C LYS A 52 -6.12 -6.38 1.36
N LEU A 53 -5.62 -5.67 2.37
CA LEU A 53 -5.15 -4.31 2.22
C LEU A 53 -3.78 -4.27 1.57
N TYR A 54 -3.54 -3.20 0.83
CA TYR A 54 -2.27 -2.93 0.19
C TYR A 54 -1.57 -1.80 0.92
N ILE A 55 -0.25 -1.87 1.00
CA ILE A 55 0.58 -0.75 1.47
C ILE A 55 1.01 0.03 0.24
N LYS A 56 0.70 1.32 0.23
CA LYS A 56 1.16 2.25 -0.79
C LYS A 56 2.30 3.08 -0.22
N PHE A 57 3.39 3.14 -0.96
CA PHE A 57 4.55 3.97 -0.64
C PHE A 57 4.59 5.17 -1.58
N ASP A 58 4.79 6.36 -1.04
CA ASP A 58 5.03 7.56 -1.84
C ASP A 58 6.54 7.83 -1.92
N ILE A 59 7.17 7.33 -2.97
CA ILE A 59 8.61 7.48 -3.16
C ILE A 59 8.89 8.81 -3.86
N LEU A 60 9.28 9.82 -3.08
CA LEU A 60 9.69 11.13 -3.59
C LEU A 60 10.87 10.98 -4.57
N GLY A 61 10.66 11.38 -5.82
CA GLY A 61 11.68 11.33 -6.88
C GLY A 61 11.76 10.00 -7.65
N ALA A 62 10.87 9.03 -7.40
CA ALA A 62 10.79 7.85 -8.25
C ALA A 62 10.39 8.24 -9.69
N PRO A 63 11.06 7.67 -10.71
CA PRO A 63 10.61 7.85 -12.09
C PRO A 63 9.20 7.27 -12.22
N ASP A 64 8.24 8.10 -12.60
CA ASP A 64 6.86 7.72 -12.82
C ASP A 64 6.76 6.45 -13.69
N PRO A 65 6.32 5.30 -13.13
CA PRO A 65 6.28 4.04 -13.85
C PRO A 65 5.28 4.05 -15.01
N THR A 66 4.30 4.98 -15.03
CA THR A 66 3.39 5.13 -16.17
C THR A 66 4.10 5.63 -17.43
N LYS A 67 5.26 6.30 -17.31
CA LYS A 67 6.10 6.64 -18.46
C LYS A 67 6.66 5.40 -19.17
N ARG A 68 6.95 4.32 -18.43
CA ARG A 68 7.39 3.04 -19.04
C ARG A 68 6.28 2.36 -19.83
N LEU A 69 5.02 2.50 -19.41
CA LEU A 69 3.87 1.89 -20.10
C LEU A 69 3.55 2.61 -21.42
N LYS A 70 3.72 3.94 -21.48
CA LYS A 70 3.52 4.71 -22.72
C LYS A 70 4.50 4.31 -23.84
N ASN A 71 5.72 3.90 -23.51
CA ASN A 71 6.72 3.49 -24.50
C ASN A 71 6.54 2.07 -25.07
N LYS A 72 5.58 1.28 -24.56
CA LYS A 72 5.23 -0.03 -25.15
C LYS A 72 4.06 0.03 -26.13
N GLY A 73 3.43 1.20 -26.33
CA GLY A 73 2.31 1.40 -27.25
C GLY A 73 2.71 1.75 -28.69
N SER A 74 4.01 1.90 -29.00
CA SER A 74 4.49 2.26 -30.33
C SER A 74 5.45 1.21 -30.91
N VAL A 75 5.05 -0.07 -30.90
CA VAL A 75 5.56 -0.98 -31.93
C VAL A 75 4.77 -0.65 -33.19
N THR A 76 5.37 0.19 -34.02
CA THR A 76 5.04 0.37 -35.42
C THR A 76 5.16 -0.97 -36.13
N THR A 77 4.04 -1.62 -36.42
CA THR A 77 3.99 -2.68 -37.44
C THR A 77 4.00 -1.99 -38.80
N ASN A 78 5.20 -1.84 -39.37
CA ASN A 78 5.38 -1.62 -40.80
C ASN A 78 5.84 -2.95 -41.41
N GLY A 79 5.17 -3.41 -42.46
CA GLY A 79 5.58 -4.55 -43.30
C GLY A 79 4.50 -5.58 -43.49
#